data_AF-A0A4S4EHG5-F1
#
_entry.id   AF-A0A4S4EHG5-F1
#
_cell.length_a   1.000
_cell.length_b   1.000
_cell.length_c   1.000
_cell.angle_alpha   90.00
_cell.angle_beta   90.00
_cell.angle_gamma   90.00
#
_symmetry.space_group_name_H-M   'P 1'
#
loop_
_entity.id
_entity.type
_entity.pdbx_description
1 polymer ?
#
loop_
_entity_poly.entity_id
_entity_poly.type
_entity_poly.pdbx_seq_one_letter_code
_entity_poly.pdbx_strand_id
1 'polypeptide(L)'
;MPKELGALSNLQVLKGFIIGDFKDKKSCTVNNLTKLSKLRKLSISTSMKEFPTDLQLHHLQRLKSLQKLKISWSGCILRGKTDDSPKQAQLFSKQTTLTRSFIEQRDPKLPLLLELPSSLQKLELEGFPEIDTPSWLWSGNLKNLKKLYIRGGLLCNLDKIVATTVEMLKLKYLSNLKMPWKDIMMLFPNLIYLEKVECPFLNSFSCDQNGVWMRKDNGIDEKCDGRNY
;
A
#
# COMPACT_ATOMS: atom_id res chain seq x y z
N MET A 1 2.15 21.25 -14.06
CA MET A 1 3.52 21.04 -13.53
C MET A 1 4.36 22.27 -13.83
N PRO A 2 5.17 22.79 -12.88
CA PRO A 2 6.22 23.75 -13.22
C PRO A 2 7.04 23.12 -14.34
N LYS A 3 7.15 23.79 -15.50
CA LYS A 3 7.78 23.22 -16.70
C LYS A 3 9.21 22.74 -16.40
N GLU A 4 9.85 23.41 -15.45
CA GLU A 4 11.21 23.15 -14.99
C GLU A 4 11.37 21.86 -14.16
N LEU A 5 10.34 21.36 -13.47
CA LEU A 5 10.53 20.19 -12.59
C LEU A 5 10.98 18.96 -13.39
N GLY A 6 10.47 18.80 -14.62
CA GLY A 6 10.84 17.70 -15.52
C GLY A 6 12.22 17.87 -16.16
N ALA A 7 12.84 19.04 -16.02
CA ALA A 7 14.21 19.31 -16.48
C ALA A 7 15.26 18.94 -15.41
N LEU A 8 14.84 18.67 -14.17
CA LEU A 8 15.73 18.27 -13.07
C LEU A 8 16.16 16.80 -13.19
N SER A 9 16.94 16.47 -14.21
CA SER A 9 17.40 15.10 -14.52
C SER A 9 18.18 14.43 -13.37
N ASN A 10 18.77 15.22 -12.48
CA ASN A 10 19.50 14.74 -11.30
C ASN A 10 18.65 14.61 -10.04
N LEU A 11 17.34 14.95 -10.08
CA LEU A 11 16.47 14.88 -8.92
C LEU A 11 16.28 13.43 -8.45
N GLN A 12 16.64 13.15 -7.19
CA GLN A 12 16.52 11.81 -6.60
C GLN A 12 15.36 11.68 -5.61
N VAL A 13 14.90 12.80 -5.04
CA VAL A 13 13.87 12.81 -4.00
C VAL A 13 12.83 13.86 -4.36
N LEU A 14 11.58 13.43 -4.48
CA LEU A 14 10.42 14.30 -4.67
C LEU A 14 9.36 13.93 -3.63
N LYS A 15 8.94 14.88 -2.81
CA LYS A 15 7.92 14.66 -1.78
C LYS A 15 6.80 15.69 -1.90
N GLY A 16 5.60 15.33 -1.45
CA GLY A 16 4.44 16.21 -1.48
C GLY A 16 3.94 16.47 -2.90
N PHE A 17 4.12 15.53 -3.83
CA PHE A 17 3.62 15.65 -5.18
C PHE A 17 2.11 15.43 -5.19
N ILE A 18 1.35 16.47 -5.51
CA ILE A 18 -0.12 16.42 -5.44
C ILE A 18 -0.70 15.99 -6.80
N ILE A 19 -1.56 14.98 -6.78
CA ILE A 19 -2.35 14.51 -7.91
C ILE A 19 -3.83 14.63 -7.51
N GLY A 20 -4.67 15.30 -8.29
CA GLY A 20 -6.09 15.42 -7.96
C GLY A 20 -6.96 15.21 -9.18
N ASP A 21 -8.22 14.89 -8.93
CA ASP A 21 -9.28 14.73 -9.93
C ASP A 21 -9.73 16.07 -10.53
N PHE A 22 -8.76 16.83 -11.05
CA PHE A 22 -9.01 18.10 -11.68
C PHE A 22 -9.30 17.86 -13.16
N LYS A 23 -10.49 18.27 -13.60
CA LYS A 23 -10.86 18.34 -15.03
C LYS A 23 -9.97 19.31 -15.84
N ASP A 24 -9.09 20.05 -15.17
CA ASP A 24 -8.18 21.01 -15.77
C ASP A 24 -6.96 20.33 -16.41
N LYS A 25 -6.78 20.62 -17.71
CA LYS A 25 -5.67 20.15 -18.57
C LYS A 25 -4.24 20.54 -18.10
N LYS A 26 -4.09 21.24 -16.97
CA LYS A 26 -2.81 21.73 -16.43
C LYS A 26 -2.30 20.93 -15.22
N SER A 27 -3.04 19.90 -14.78
CA SER A 27 -2.65 19.09 -13.63
C SER A 27 -1.34 18.34 -13.87
N CYS A 28 -0.53 18.21 -12.82
CA CYS A 28 0.70 17.44 -12.86
C CYS A 28 0.35 15.95 -12.94
N THR A 29 0.80 15.25 -13.98
CA THR A 29 0.51 13.82 -14.17
C THR A 29 1.70 12.96 -13.77
N VAL A 30 1.44 11.69 -13.42
CA VAL A 30 2.51 10.70 -13.18
C VAL A 30 3.44 10.57 -14.39
N ASN A 31 2.92 10.72 -15.62
CA ASN A 31 3.72 10.66 -16.84
C ASN A 31 4.85 11.70 -16.84
N ASN A 32 4.63 12.89 -16.28
CA ASN A 32 5.67 13.92 -16.24
C ASN A 32 6.87 13.51 -15.37
N LEU A 33 6.65 12.67 -14.36
CA LEU A 33 7.70 12.14 -13.49
C LEU A 33 8.62 11.16 -14.22
N THR A 34 8.18 10.56 -15.34
CA THR A 34 8.98 9.59 -16.10
C THR A 34 10.26 10.17 -16.69
N LYS A 35 10.37 11.51 -16.79
CA LYS A 35 11.58 12.22 -17.20
C LYS A 35 12.68 12.22 -16.12
N LEU A 36 12.30 11.98 -14.86
CA LEU A 36 13.20 11.98 -13.71
C LEU A 36 13.84 10.60 -13.53
N SER A 37 14.76 10.24 -14.43
CA SER A 37 15.35 8.90 -14.49
C SER A 37 16.13 8.50 -13.22
N LYS A 38 16.63 9.47 -12.45
CA LYS A 38 17.35 9.25 -11.18
C LYS A 38 16.45 9.30 -9.93
N LEU A 39 15.13 9.42 -10.10
CA LEU A 39 14.19 9.52 -8.97
C LEU A 39 14.17 8.20 -8.18
N ARG A 40 14.59 8.26 -6.91
CA ARG A 40 14.65 7.11 -5.99
C ARG A 40 13.57 7.14 -4.92
N LYS A 41 13.08 8.32 -4.55
CA LYS A 41 12.03 8.49 -3.54
C LYS A 41 10.95 9.44 -4.03
N LEU A 42 9.72 8.96 -4.00
CA LEU A 42 8.53 9.69 -4.39
C LEU A 42 7.48 9.64 -3.27
N SER A 43 6.88 10.78 -2.95
CA SER A 43 5.68 10.85 -2.11
C SER A 43 4.58 11.57 -2.89
N ILE A 44 3.46 10.87 -3.09
CA ILE A 44 2.27 11.36 -3.77
C ILE A 44 1.19 11.63 -2.72
N SER A 45 0.49 12.75 -2.86
CA SER A 45 -0.75 13.03 -2.15
C SER A 45 -1.87 13.12 -3.17
N THR A 46 -2.95 12.38 -2.96
CA THR A 46 -4.06 12.31 -3.90
C THR A 46 -5.42 12.46 -3.25
N SER A 47 -6.33 13.12 -3.95
CA SER A 47 -7.75 13.16 -3.61
C SER A 47 -8.58 12.17 -4.45
N MET A 48 -7.96 11.52 -5.44
CA MET A 48 -8.61 10.51 -6.27
C MET A 48 -8.82 9.22 -5.49
N LYS A 49 -10.07 8.74 -5.43
CA LYS A 49 -10.39 7.47 -4.78
C LYS A 49 -9.75 6.28 -5.50
N GLU A 50 -9.90 6.23 -6.82
CA GLU A 50 -9.45 5.12 -7.70
C GLU A 50 -8.00 5.32 -8.18
N PHE A 51 -7.10 5.76 -7.28
CA PHE A 51 -5.67 5.91 -7.59
C PHE A 51 -4.89 4.70 -7.07
N PRO A 52 -3.90 4.18 -7.82
CA PRO A 52 -3.59 4.50 -9.21
C PRO A 52 -4.56 3.83 -10.19
N THR A 53 -4.94 4.54 -11.26
CA THR A 53 -5.56 3.92 -12.45
C THR A 53 -4.52 3.13 -13.24
N ASP A 54 -4.97 2.27 -14.16
CA ASP A 54 -4.09 1.47 -15.03
C ASP A 54 -3.02 2.31 -15.75
N LEU A 55 -3.43 3.45 -16.31
CA LEU A 55 -2.52 4.38 -16.98
C LEU A 55 -1.49 4.98 -16.00
N GLN A 56 -1.91 5.37 -14.80
CA GLN A 56 -1.02 5.93 -13.78
C GLN A 56 -0.05 4.87 -13.26
N LEU A 57 -0.51 3.64 -13.07
CA LEU A 57 0.32 2.50 -12.67
C LEU A 57 1.37 2.18 -13.74
N HIS A 58 0.99 2.17 -15.02
CA HIS A 58 1.93 2.06 -16.13
C HIS A 58 3.01 3.15 -16.11
N HIS A 59 2.64 4.40 -15.82
CA HIS A 59 3.61 5.49 -15.68
C HIS A 59 4.52 5.32 -14.45
N LEU A 60 4.00 4.86 -13.32
CA LEU A 60 4.83 4.52 -12.15
C LEU A 60 5.85 3.43 -12.50
N GLN A 61 5.42 2.36 -13.17
CA GLN A 61 6.27 1.23 -13.57
C GLN A 61 7.48 1.64 -14.45
N ARG A 62 7.39 2.78 -15.14
CA ARG A 62 8.49 3.35 -15.94
C ARG A 62 9.57 4.05 -15.10
N LEU A 63 9.32 4.33 -13.82
CA LEU A 63 10.30 4.90 -12.89
C LEU A 63 11.29 3.83 -12.40
N LYS A 64 12.21 3.43 -13.28
CA LYS A 64 13.11 2.27 -13.05
C LYS A 64 14.05 2.42 -11.85
N SER A 65 14.33 3.64 -11.39
CA SER A 65 15.18 3.90 -10.22
C SER A 65 14.40 4.06 -8.91
N LEU A 66 13.06 3.98 -8.93
CA LEU A 66 12.23 4.31 -7.78
C LEU A 66 12.24 3.20 -6.72
N GLN A 67 12.87 3.49 -5.58
CA GLN A 67 13.03 2.56 -4.48
C GLN A 67 12.00 2.75 -3.36
N LYS A 68 11.51 3.97 -3.18
CA LYS A 68 10.62 4.34 -2.07
C LYS A 68 9.42 5.11 -2.60
N LEU A 69 8.24 4.55 -2.45
CA LEU A 69 6.98 5.17 -2.83
C LEU A 69 6.10 5.33 -1.59
N LYS A 70 5.65 6.56 -1.36
CA LYS A 70 4.57 6.89 -0.43
C LYS A 70 3.38 7.40 -1.21
N ILE A 71 2.19 6.91 -0.91
CA ILE A 71 0.93 7.43 -1.45
C ILE A 71 0.02 7.74 -0.26
N SER A 72 -0.42 8.99 -0.18
CA SER A 72 -1.36 9.46 0.83
C SER A 72 -2.66 9.87 0.16
N TRP A 73 -3.77 9.30 0.58
CA TRP A 73 -5.11 9.69 0.16
C TRP A 73 -5.65 10.70 1.16
N SER A 74 -5.69 11.97 0.77
CA SER A 74 -6.11 13.09 1.62
C SER A 74 -7.28 13.80 0.95
N GLY A 75 -8.38 13.98 1.67
CA GLY A 75 -9.59 14.59 1.13
C GLY A 75 -10.50 13.66 0.31
N CYS A 76 -10.18 12.36 0.20
CA CYS A 76 -11.20 11.38 -0.16
C CYS A 76 -12.22 11.33 0.98
N ILE A 77 -13.50 11.58 0.71
CA ILE A 77 -14.56 11.37 1.70
C ILE A 77 -14.61 9.87 1.99
N LEU A 78 -13.97 9.45 3.08
CA LEU A 78 -14.04 8.09 3.60
C LEU A 78 -15.42 7.91 4.25
N ARG A 79 -16.47 7.71 3.44
CA ARG A 79 -17.78 7.28 3.95
C ARG A 79 -17.63 5.84 4.44
N GLY A 80 -17.21 5.69 5.69
CA GLY A 80 -17.44 4.47 6.46
C GLY A 80 -18.94 4.29 6.58
N LYS A 81 -19.46 3.10 6.25
CA LYS A 81 -20.83 2.75 6.62
C LYS A 81 -20.88 2.55 8.13
N THR A 82 -21.25 3.59 8.86
CA THR A 82 -21.79 3.51 10.23
C THR A 82 -22.54 4.82 10.48
N ASP A 83 -23.85 4.83 10.25
CA ASP A 83 -24.75 5.85 10.76
C ASP A 83 -25.81 5.14 11.61
N ASP A 84 -25.57 5.05 12.92
CA ASP A 84 -26.66 4.91 13.89
C ASP A 84 -27.21 6.31 14.16
N SER A 85 -28.16 6.74 13.33
CA SER A 85 -29.08 7.82 13.68
C SER A 85 -30.43 7.55 13.02
N PRO A 86 -31.50 7.34 13.81
CA PRO A 86 -32.79 6.92 13.29
C PRO A 86 -33.56 8.14 12.83
N LYS A 87 -33.59 8.38 11.50
CA LYS A 87 -34.69 9.02 10.77
C LYS A 87 -34.31 9.20 9.30
N GLN A 88 -34.66 8.21 8.49
CA GLN A 88 -35.32 8.33 7.18
C GLN A 88 -35.32 6.95 6.50
N ALA A 89 -36.17 6.07 7.05
CA ALA A 89 -36.52 4.80 6.43
C ALA A 89 -37.55 5.06 5.32
N GLN A 90 -37.08 5.41 4.12
CA GLN A 90 -37.84 5.31 2.86
C GLN A 90 -36.93 5.62 1.67
N LEU A 91 -35.98 4.72 1.37
CA LEU A 91 -35.36 4.57 0.04
C LEU A 91 -34.45 3.32 -0.08
N PHE A 92 -34.56 2.37 0.86
CA PHE A 92 -33.94 1.05 0.75
C PHE A 92 -34.97 0.03 0.25
N SER A 93 -35.35 0.15 -1.01
CA SER A 93 -35.95 -0.93 -1.78
C SER A 93 -35.62 -0.77 -3.26
N LYS A 94 -34.33 -0.85 -3.57
CA LYS A 94 -33.88 -1.32 -4.89
C LYS A 94 -32.54 -2.02 -4.70
N GLN A 95 -32.65 -3.34 -4.57
CA GLN A 95 -31.58 -4.25 -4.92
C GLN A 95 -31.06 -3.87 -6.31
N THR A 96 -29.76 -3.64 -6.40
CA THR A 96 -29.04 -4.01 -7.61
C THR A 96 -27.89 -4.87 -7.15
N THR A 97 -28.10 -6.18 -7.22
CA THR A 97 -27.09 -7.16 -7.57
C THR A 97 -26.44 -6.67 -8.86
N LEU A 98 -25.43 -5.81 -8.75
CA LEU A 98 -24.46 -5.66 -9.82
C LEU A 98 -23.41 -6.73 -9.57
N THR A 99 -23.72 -7.93 -10.06
CA THR A 99 -22.74 -8.77 -10.73
C THR A 99 -22.11 -7.89 -11.81
N ARG A 100 -21.16 -7.03 -11.43
CA ARG A 100 -20.40 -6.21 -12.38
C ARG A 100 -19.53 -7.21 -13.12
N SER A 101 -20.00 -7.61 -14.30
CA SER A 101 -19.19 -8.24 -15.31
C SER A 101 -17.88 -7.46 -15.40
N PHE A 102 -16.78 -8.15 -15.08
CA PHE A 102 -15.42 -7.67 -15.29
C PHE A 102 -15.16 -7.59 -16.80
N ILE A 103 -15.66 -6.54 -17.43
CA ILE A 103 -15.10 -6.03 -18.67
C ILE A 103 -14.86 -4.55 -18.41
N GLU A 104 -13.80 -4.28 -17.65
CA GLU A 104 -13.15 -2.97 -17.76
C GLU A 104 -12.75 -2.81 -19.22
N GLN A 105 -13.20 -1.73 -19.85
CA GLN A 105 -12.68 -1.29 -21.14
C GLN A 105 -11.19 -0.95 -20.95
N ARG A 106 -10.34 -1.96 -20.94
CA ARG A 106 -8.90 -1.78 -20.99
C ARG A 106 -8.57 -1.08 -22.29
N ASP A 107 -7.75 -0.03 -22.21
CA ASP A 107 -7.12 0.53 -23.39
C ASP A 107 -6.29 -0.59 -24.04
N PRO A 108 -6.60 -1.02 -25.28
CA PRO A 108 -5.89 -2.11 -25.95
C PRO A 108 -4.39 -1.86 -26.09
N LYS A 109 -3.93 -0.62 -25.89
CA LYS A 109 -2.51 -0.24 -25.95
C LYS A 109 -1.74 -0.42 -24.65
N LEU A 110 -2.40 -0.67 -23.53
CA LEU A 110 -1.71 -0.88 -22.25
C LEU A 110 -1.24 -2.33 -22.10
N PRO A 111 -0.07 -2.56 -21.50
CA PRO A 111 0.43 -3.92 -21.29
C PRO A 111 -0.53 -4.71 -20.39
N LEU A 112 -0.67 -6.00 -20.69
CA LEU A 112 -1.60 -6.91 -20.01
C LEU A 112 -1.33 -7.05 -18.50
N LEU A 113 -0.11 -6.73 -18.07
CA LEU A 113 0.36 -6.81 -16.70
C LEU A 113 0.88 -5.45 -16.23
N LEU A 114 0.13 -4.84 -15.31
CA LEU A 114 0.48 -3.58 -14.68
C LEU A 114 0.94 -3.88 -13.26
N GLU A 115 2.23 -3.65 -13.02
CA GLU A 115 2.88 -3.90 -11.74
C GLU A 115 3.46 -2.60 -11.17
N LEU A 116 3.79 -2.63 -9.88
CA LEU A 116 4.61 -1.59 -9.26
C LEU A 116 6.03 -1.58 -9.89
N PRO A 117 6.80 -0.48 -9.72
CA PRO A 117 8.17 -0.42 -10.22
C PRO A 117 9.01 -1.57 -9.66
N SER A 118 9.72 -2.29 -10.53
CA SER A 118 10.50 -3.48 -10.10
C SER A 118 11.62 -3.15 -9.12
N SER A 119 12.12 -1.92 -9.07
CA SER A 119 13.14 -1.48 -8.09
C SER A 119 12.56 -1.06 -6.74
N LEU A 120 11.23 -1.12 -6.55
CA LEU A 120 10.56 -0.66 -5.35
C LEU A 120 10.87 -1.57 -4.15
N GLN A 121 11.48 -0.98 -3.13
CA GLN A 121 11.89 -1.66 -1.89
C GLN A 121 11.03 -1.26 -0.69
N LYS A 122 10.43 -0.07 -0.72
CA LYS A 122 9.52 0.41 0.32
C LYS A 122 8.26 1.01 -0.29
N LEU A 123 7.12 0.54 0.19
CA LEU A 123 5.79 1.07 -0.11
C LEU A 123 5.15 1.55 1.18
N GLU A 124 4.61 2.77 1.16
CA GLU A 124 3.87 3.36 2.26
C GLU A 124 2.52 3.87 1.76
N LEU A 125 1.45 3.34 2.34
CA LEU A 125 0.06 3.70 2.03
C LEU A 125 -0.53 4.42 3.23
N GLU A 126 -1.11 5.59 3.01
CA GLU A 126 -1.73 6.37 4.07
C GLU A 126 -3.15 6.81 3.69
N GLY A 127 -4.14 6.42 4.49
CA GLY A 127 -5.54 6.77 4.24
C GLY A 127 -6.18 6.02 3.07
N PHE A 128 -5.68 4.82 2.74
CA PHE A 128 -6.16 4.04 1.59
C PHE A 128 -7.70 3.89 1.60
N PRO A 129 -8.41 4.28 0.53
CA PRO A 129 -9.85 4.51 0.59
C PRO A 129 -10.70 3.29 0.26
N GLU A 130 -10.09 2.17 -0.12
CA GLU A 130 -10.82 0.94 -0.45
C GLU A 130 -10.76 -0.08 0.69
N ILE A 131 -11.79 -0.91 0.75
CA ILE A 131 -11.95 -1.96 1.75
C ILE A 131 -11.12 -3.19 1.35
N ASP A 132 -11.12 -3.52 0.06
CA ASP A 132 -10.44 -4.67 -0.50
C ASP A 132 -9.00 -4.37 -0.92
N THR A 133 -8.16 -5.40 -0.91
CA THR A 133 -6.79 -5.30 -1.43
C THR A 133 -6.81 -5.15 -2.96
N PRO A 134 -6.25 -4.07 -3.52
CA PRO A 134 -6.25 -3.82 -4.96
C PRO A 134 -5.28 -4.76 -5.69
N SER A 135 -5.53 -5.01 -6.97
CA SER A 135 -4.77 -5.98 -7.79
C SER A 135 -3.28 -5.69 -7.85
N TRP A 136 -2.89 -4.42 -7.91
CA TRP A 136 -1.49 -3.98 -7.93
C TRP A 136 -0.74 -4.24 -6.62
N LEU A 137 -1.44 -4.60 -5.55
CA LEU A 137 -0.88 -4.98 -4.25
C LEU A 137 -0.84 -6.52 -4.06
N TRP A 138 -1.36 -7.31 -4.99
CA TRP A 138 -1.31 -8.78 -4.90
C TRP A 138 0.11 -9.34 -5.00
N SER A 139 0.29 -10.58 -4.53
CA SER A 139 1.55 -11.32 -4.41
C SER A 139 2.51 -11.20 -5.61
N GLY A 140 1.98 -11.18 -6.83
CA GLY A 140 2.80 -11.10 -8.06
C GLY A 140 3.51 -9.76 -8.27
N ASN A 141 3.04 -8.69 -7.63
CA ASN A 141 3.46 -7.32 -7.91
C ASN A 141 4.53 -6.76 -6.95
N LEU A 142 4.90 -7.52 -5.91
CA LEU A 142 5.75 -7.06 -4.80
C LEU A 142 7.13 -7.74 -4.77
N LYS A 143 7.64 -8.18 -5.91
CA LYS A 143 8.81 -9.06 -6.05
C LYS A 143 10.07 -8.59 -5.29
N ASN A 144 10.28 -7.29 -5.13
CA ASN A 144 11.47 -6.72 -4.46
C ASN A 144 11.15 -5.91 -3.20
N LEU A 145 9.90 -5.93 -2.74
CA LEU A 145 9.46 -5.11 -1.64
C LEU A 145 9.99 -5.64 -0.30
N LYS A 146 10.79 -4.85 0.41
CA LYS A 146 11.32 -5.19 1.74
C LYS A 146 10.49 -4.63 2.88
N LYS A 147 9.83 -3.50 2.65
CA LYS A 147 9.09 -2.75 3.68
C LYS A 147 7.71 -2.35 3.18
N LEU A 148 6.67 -2.76 3.91
CA LEU A 148 5.28 -2.41 3.62
C LEU A 148 4.66 -1.69 4.81
N TYR A 149 4.33 -0.41 4.66
CA TYR A 149 3.75 0.41 5.72
C TYR A 149 2.32 0.81 5.32
N ILE A 150 1.36 0.56 6.19
CA ILE A 150 -0.06 0.88 5.97
C ILE A 150 -0.54 1.67 7.19
N ARG A 151 -1.03 2.89 6.94
CA ARG A 151 -1.46 3.82 7.98
C ARG A 151 -2.86 4.35 7.70
N GLY A 152 -3.82 4.11 8.60
CA GLY A 152 -5.20 4.56 8.42
C GLY A 152 -5.87 3.98 7.17
N GLY A 153 -7.03 4.53 6.81
CA GLY A 153 -7.82 4.07 5.66
C GLY A 153 -8.84 2.99 6.02
N LEU A 154 -9.46 2.42 4.99
CA LEU A 154 -10.61 1.52 5.11
C LEU A 154 -10.29 0.04 4.90
N LEU A 155 -9.03 -0.28 4.58
CA LEU A 155 -8.56 -1.63 4.27
C LEU A 155 -8.88 -2.60 5.41
N CYS A 156 -9.55 -3.72 5.10
CA CYS A 156 -10.04 -4.65 6.12
C CYS A 156 -9.31 -6.01 6.16
N ASN A 157 -8.61 -6.39 5.09
CA ASN A 157 -7.84 -7.63 5.01
C ASN A 157 -6.62 -7.47 4.08
N LEU A 158 -5.65 -8.39 4.20
CA LEU A 158 -4.43 -8.44 3.40
C LEU A 158 -4.26 -9.78 2.66
N ASP A 159 -5.30 -10.62 2.62
CA ASP A 159 -5.21 -12.05 2.27
C ASP A 159 -4.69 -12.32 0.86
N LYS A 160 -4.76 -11.32 -0.02
CA LYS A 160 -4.27 -11.39 -1.40
C LYS A 160 -2.80 -10.99 -1.55
N ILE A 161 -2.13 -10.63 -0.44
CA ILE A 161 -0.74 -10.16 -0.40
C ILE A 161 0.16 -11.26 0.17
N VAL A 162 0.54 -12.25 -0.65
CA VAL A 162 1.63 -13.16 -0.29
C VAL A 162 2.94 -12.50 -0.70
N ALA A 163 3.65 -11.91 0.26
CA ALA A 163 4.86 -11.13 0.00
C ALA A 163 6.05 -11.73 0.75
N THR A 164 6.70 -12.72 0.11
CA THR A 164 7.84 -13.45 0.68
C THR A 164 9.08 -12.59 0.87
N THR A 165 9.18 -11.44 0.21
CA THR A 165 10.36 -10.56 0.31
C THR A 165 10.25 -9.50 1.40
N VAL A 166 9.06 -9.30 1.96
CA VAL A 166 8.82 -8.28 2.98
C VAL A 166 9.37 -8.75 4.33
N GLU A 167 10.27 -7.95 4.86
CA GLU A 167 10.96 -8.17 6.14
C GLU A 167 10.40 -7.26 7.25
N MET A 168 9.86 -6.09 6.89
CA MET A 168 9.30 -5.13 7.84
C MET A 168 7.88 -4.72 7.47
N LEU A 169 6.94 -4.97 8.39
CA LEU A 169 5.55 -4.58 8.28
C LEU A 169 5.21 -3.53 9.34
N LYS A 170 4.57 -2.42 8.93
CA LYS A 170 4.05 -1.44 9.88
C LYS A 170 2.57 -1.21 9.62
N LEU A 171 1.76 -1.46 10.63
CA LEU A 171 0.31 -1.33 10.61
C LEU A 171 -0.09 -0.32 11.67
N LYS A 172 -0.66 0.82 11.26
CA LYS A 172 -0.98 1.91 12.19
C LYS A 172 -2.37 2.47 11.95
N TYR A 173 -3.15 2.67 13.01
CA TYR A 173 -4.47 3.31 12.97
C TYR A 173 -5.45 2.60 12.02
N LEU A 174 -5.37 1.26 11.95
CA LEU A 174 -6.22 0.46 11.07
C LEU A 174 -7.40 -0.09 11.86
N SER A 175 -8.49 0.68 11.90
CA SER A 175 -9.68 0.35 12.68
C SER A 175 -10.42 -0.87 12.14
N ASN A 176 -10.32 -1.17 10.85
CA ASN A 176 -11.14 -2.23 10.21
C ASN A 176 -10.34 -3.50 9.90
N LEU A 177 -9.01 -3.47 10.04
CA LEU A 177 -8.15 -4.59 9.67
C LEU A 177 -8.26 -5.71 10.72
N LYS A 178 -8.85 -6.84 10.32
CA LYS A 178 -9.05 -8.02 11.17
C LYS A 178 -8.39 -9.24 10.54
N MET A 179 -7.39 -9.79 11.23
CA MET A 179 -6.78 -11.07 10.86
C MET A 179 -5.99 -11.64 12.04
N PRO A 180 -5.93 -12.97 12.18
CA PRO A 180 -5.13 -13.60 13.21
C PRO A 180 -3.63 -13.52 12.89
N TRP A 181 -2.81 -13.60 13.93
CA TRP A 181 -1.35 -13.58 13.81
C TRP A 181 -0.78 -14.63 12.85
N LYS A 182 -1.35 -15.85 12.87
CA LYS A 182 -0.93 -16.95 12.00
C LYS A 182 -1.01 -16.58 10.51
N ASP A 183 -2.06 -15.86 10.12
CA ASP A 183 -2.26 -15.47 8.73
C ASP A 183 -1.24 -14.40 8.30
N ILE A 184 -0.91 -13.45 9.20
CA ILE A 184 0.20 -12.51 8.96
C ILE A 184 1.51 -13.26 8.72
N MET A 185 1.84 -14.26 9.54
CA MET A 185 3.06 -15.05 9.36
C MET A 185 3.04 -15.88 8.07
N MET A 186 1.88 -16.35 7.62
CA MET A 186 1.73 -17.05 6.34
C MET A 186 1.92 -16.11 5.14
N LEU A 187 1.37 -14.90 5.20
CA LEU A 187 1.48 -13.90 4.13
C LEU A 187 2.89 -13.28 4.06
N PHE A 188 3.56 -13.15 5.20
CA PHE A 188 4.88 -12.55 5.35
C PHE A 188 5.87 -13.52 6.03
N PRO A 189 6.26 -14.63 5.36
CA PRO A 189 7.05 -15.69 5.99
C PRO A 189 8.48 -15.29 6.37
N ASN A 190 9.03 -14.23 5.75
CA ASN A 190 10.36 -13.70 6.05
C ASN A 190 10.34 -12.45 6.94
N LEU A 191 9.22 -12.21 7.63
CA LEU A 191 9.08 -11.06 8.51
C LEU A 191 10.05 -11.14 9.69
N ILE A 192 10.83 -10.09 9.88
CA ILE A 192 11.76 -9.92 11.02
C ILE A 192 11.29 -8.81 11.98
N TYR A 193 10.45 -7.90 11.50
CA TYR A 193 9.95 -6.75 12.25
C TYR A 193 8.47 -6.51 11.94
N LEU A 194 7.67 -6.36 12.99
CA LEU A 194 6.29 -5.87 12.89
C LEU A 194 6.05 -4.77 13.92
N GLU A 195 5.43 -3.67 13.51
CA GLU A 195 4.92 -2.65 14.42
C GLU A 195 3.43 -2.48 14.20
N LYS A 196 2.67 -2.56 15.28
CA LYS A 196 1.23 -2.35 15.32
C LYS A 196 0.90 -1.22 16.28
N VAL A 197 0.20 -0.20 15.79
CA VAL A 197 -0.29 0.93 16.61
C VAL A 197 -1.77 1.09 16.36
N GLU A 198 -2.60 1.07 17.42
CA GLU A 198 -4.05 1.33 17.33
C GLU A 198 -4.76 0.53 16.21
N CYS A 199 -4.55 -0.80 16.19
CA CYS A 199 -5.34 -1.72 15.36
C CYS A 199 -6.15 -2.64 16.30
N PRO A 200 -7.44 -2.34 16.56
CA PRO A 200 -8.22 -2.98 17.63
C PRO A 200 -8.62 -4.43 17.32
N PHE A 201 -8.65 -4.83 16.05
CA PHE A 201 -9.07 -6.18 15.64
C PHE A 201 -7.90 -7.11 15.26
N LEU A 202 -6.67 -6.62 15.42
CA LEU A 202 -5.45 -7.42 15.29
C LEU A 202 -5.11 -7.99 16.67
N ASN A 203 -5.75 -9.10 17.02
CA ASN A 203 -5.63 -9.73 18.33
C ASN A 203 -4.61 -10.88 18.30
N SER A 204 -4.07 -11.23 19.47
CA SER A 204 -3.12 -12.35 19.66
C SER A 204 -1.75 -12.15 19.00
N PHE A 205 -1.33 -10.90 18.79
CA PHE A 205 0.02 -10.58 18.34
C PHE A 205 1.00 -10.69 19.52
N SER A 206 2.13 -11.35 19.31
CA SER A 206 3.19 -11.47 20.32
C SER A 206 4.07 -10.21 20.41
N CYS A 207 3.43 -9.02 20.42
CA CYS A 207 4.13 -7.74 20.50
C CYS A 207 4.54 -7.40 21.94
N ASP A 208 5.56 -6.55 22.07
CA ASP A 208 5.95 -5.90 23.31
C ASP A 208 4.96 -4.79 23.72
N GLN A 209 5.28 -4.09 24.82
CA GLN A 209 4.48 -2.98 25.35
C GLN A 209 4.30 -1.81 24.36
N ASN A 210 5.18 -1.70 23.35
CA ASN A 210 5.13 -0.66 22.32
C ASN A 210 4.39 -1.14 21.06
N GLY A 211 3.83 -2.35 21.06
CA GLY A 211 3.18 -2.93 19.88
C GLY A 211 4.18 -3.43 18.83
N VAL A 212 5.44 -3.67 19.21
CA VAL A 212 6.49 -4.14 18.31
C VAL A 212 6.75 -5.64 18.52
N TRP A 213 6.86 -6.37 17.42
CA TRP A 213 7.35 -7.74 17.40
C TRP A 213 8.65 -7.80 16.59
N MET A 214 9.63 -8.52 17.12
CA MET A 214 10.90 -8.84 16.46
C MET A 214 11.02 -10.36 16.37
N ARG A 215 11.45 -10.86 15.21
CA ARG A 215 11.86 -12.26 15.12
C ARG A 215 13.05 -12.46 16.07
N LYS A 216 12.94 -13.42 16.97
CA LYS A 216 14.08 -13.89 17.74
C LYS A 216 14.92 -14.73 16.78
N ASP A 217 16.16 -14.31 16.53
CA ASP A 217 17.09 -15.19 15.85
C ASP A 217 17.23 -16.44 16.74
N ASN A 218 17.04 -17.62 16.14
CA ASN A 218 17.48 -18.85 16.78
C ASN A 218 19.00 -18.78 16.80
N GLY A 219 19.54 -18.10 17.82
CA GLY A 219 20.94 -18.22 18.18
C GLY A 219 21.23 -19.71 18.28
N ILE A 220 22.26 -20.13 17.55
CA ILE A 220 22.92 -21.39 17.80
C ILE A 220 23.20 -21.39 19.30
N ASP A 221 22.50 -22.24 20.05
CA ASP A 221 22.96 -22.66 21.36
C ASP A 221 24.34 -23.29 21.09
N GLU A 222 25.40 -22.52 21.32
CA GLU A 222 26.66 -23.11 21.71
C GLU A 222 26.34 -23.89 23.00
N LYS A 223 26.03 -25.17 22.81
CA LYS A 223 26.23 -26.17 23.84
C LYS A 223 27.69 -26.03 24.26
N CYS A 224 27.94 -25.30 25.33
CA CYS A 224 29.13 -25.51 26.14
C CYS A 224 29.01 -26.92 26.71
N ASP A 225 29.48 -27.87 25.92
CA ASP A 225 29.69 -29.24 26.35
C ASP A 225 30.79 -29.22 27.42
N GLY A 226 30.52 -29.93 28.51
CA GLY A 226 31.30 -29.84 29.73
C GLY A 226 32.74 -30.31 29.56
N ARG A 227 33.60 -29.79 30.41
CA ARG A 227 34.74 -30.52 30.98
C ARG A 227 35.13 -29.88 32.31
N ASN A 228 34.53 -30.40 33.39
CA ASN A 228 35.16 -30.36 34.71
C ASN A 228 36.03 -31.63 34.81
N TYR A 229 37.34 -31.42 34.93
CA TYR A 229 38.25 -32.37 35.56
C TYR A 229 38.59 -31.82 36.94
#